data_AF-A0A2V6PHY0-F1
#
_entry.id   AF-A0A2V6PHY0-F1
#
_cell.length_a   1.000
_cell.length_b   1.000
_cell.length_c   1.000
_cell.angle_alpha   90.00
_cell.angle_beta   90.00
_cell.angle_gamma   90.00
#
_symmetry.space_group_name_H-M   'P 1'
#
loop_
_entity.id
_entity.type
_entity.pdbx_description
1 polymer ?
#
loop_
_entity_poly.entity_id
_entity_poly.type
_entity_poly.pdbx_seq_one_letter_code
_entity_poly.pdbx_strand_id
1 'polypeptide(L)'
;MPRNADETVEVSGRTVKLTNLRKPFWPDEGLTKADLLQYYADVAHVLLPHVRDRAMVMKRYPNGITGEFFFMKRAPSPRPSWIEICSIEHGSGNVIDFPMVQDLASLLWVVNLGCIDLNQWYGRCDDVDRPDYLHF
;
A
#
# COMPACT_ATOMS: atom_id res chain seq x y z
N MET A 1 15.64 5.13 -5.77
CA MET A 1 15.35 4.50 -4.46
C MET A 1 16.61 3.94 -3.84
N PRO A 2 16.70 3.91 -2.51
CA PRO A 2 17.74 3.15 -1.82
C PRO A 2 17.57 1.64 -2.04
N ARG A 3 18.67 0.89 -1.94
CA ARG A 3 18.68 -0.56 -2.26
C ARG A 3 19.32 -1.46 -1.20
N ASN A 4 20.29 -0.96 -0.45
CA ASN A 4 21.23 -1.83 0.28
C ASN A 4 20.89 -2.03 1.77
N ALA A 5 20.23 -1.06 2.42
CA ALA A 5 19.92 -1.10 3.84
C ALA A 5 18.60 -0.37 4.14
N ASP A 6 18.09 -0.55 5.35
CA ASP A 6 16.98 0.27 5.86
C ASP A 6 17.34 1.74 5.73
N GLU A 7 16.42 2.54 5.19
CA GLU A 7 16.67 3.94 4.90
C GLU A 7 15.41 4.77 5.10
N THR A 8 15.61 5.97 5.60
CA THR A 8 14.56 6.97 5.73
C THR A 8 14.71 7.95 4.57
N VAL A 9 13.67 8.09 3.76
CA VAL A 9 13.67 8.96 2.57
C VAL A 9 12.62 10.05 2.70
N GLU A 10 12.90 11.22 2.14
CA GLU A 10 11.93 12.30 1.99
C GLU A 10 11.22 12.19 0.64
N VAL A 11 9.91 12.01 0.67
CA VAL A 11 9.07 11.81 -0.51
C VAL A 11 7.86 12.72 -0.41
N SER A 12 7.69 13.62 -1.38
CA SER A 12 6.56 14.58 -1.40
C SER A 12 6.40 15.37 -0.09
N GLY A 13 7.51 15.72 0.56
CA GLY A 13 7.51 16.43 1.85
C GLY A 13 7.16 15.56 3.07
N ARG A 14 7.18 14.24 2.93
CA ARG A 14 6.90 13.26 3.98
C ARG A 14 8.09 12.33 4.18
N THR A 15 8.45 12.12 5.44
CA THR A 15 9.47 11.15 5.84
C THR A 15 8.92 9.72 5.79
N VAL A 16 9.50 8.86 4.96
CA VAL A 16 9.11 7.44 4.81
C VAL A 16 10.27 6.54 5.20
N LYS A 17 10.07 5.69 6.22
CA LYS A 17 11.04 4.66 6.62
C LYS A 17 10.85 3.39 5.78
N LEU A 18 11.80 3.09 4.92
CA LEU A 18 11.86 1.87 4.11
C LEU A 18 12.77 0.85 4.81
N THR A 19 12.35 -0.40 4.91
CA THR A 19 13.07 -1.43 5.68
C THR A 19 13.28 -2.69 4.87
N ASN A 20 14.16 -3.60 5.28
CA ASN A 20 14.35 -4.92 4.65
C ASN A 20 14.51 -4.84 3.12
N LEU A 21 15.26 -3.86 2.61
CA LEU A 21 15.30 -3.53 1.19
C LEU A 21 15.86 -4.66 0.32
N ARG A 22 16.85 -5.40 0.83
CA ARG A 22 17.46 -6.55 0.14
C ARG A 22 16.63 -7.84 0.24
N LYS A 23 15.46 -7.80 0.90
CA LYS A 23 14.66 -9.01 1.08
C LYS A 23 14.24 -9.56 -0.29
N PRO A 24 14.54 -10.82 -0.63
CA PRO A 24 14.10 -11.41 -1.89
C PRO A 24 12.57 -11.48 -1.91
N PHE A 25 11.97 -10.89 -2.94
CA PHE A 25 10.52 -10.99 -3.19
C PHE A 25 10.24 -11.94 -4.35
N TRP A 26 11.13 -11.97 -5.36
CA TRP A 26 11.16 -12.91 -6.47
C TRP A 26 12.55 -13.55 -6.55
N PRO A 27 12.79 -14.64 -5.80
CA PRO A 27 14.12 -15.23 -5.67
C PRO A 27 14.69 -15.74 -7.01
N ASP A 28 13.86 -16.33 -7.85
CA ASP A 28 14.28 -16.95 -9.12
C ASP A 28 14.73 -15.89 -10.13
N GLU A 29 14.13 -14.70 -10.08
CA GLU A 29 14.46 -13.53 -10.89
C GLU A 29 15.51 -12.62 -10.24
N GLY A 30 15.91 -12.92 -9.00
CA GLY A 30 16.84 -12.10 -8.23
C GLY A 30 16.30 -10.72 -7.84
N LEU A 31 14.97 -10.51 -7.82
CA LEU A 31 14.36 -9.23 -7.46
C LEU A 31 14.00 -9.15 -5.98
N THR A 32 14.24 -7.98 -5.43
CA THR A 32 14.12 -7.65 -4.01
C THR A 32 12.95 -6.71 -3.73
N LYS A 33 12.65 -6.48 -2.45
CA LYS A 33 11.65 -5.48 -2.05
C LYS A 33 12.01 -4.06 -2.53
N ALA A 34 13.30 -3.71 -2.61
CA ALA A 34 13.73 -2.43 -3.15
C ALA A 34 13.32 -2.25 -4.63
N ASP A 35 13.34 -3.34 -5.41
CA ASP A 35 12.95 -3.32 -6.82
C ASP A 35 11.46 -3.07 -6.98
N LEU A 36 10.64 -3.68 -6.12
CA LEU A 36 9.20 -3.41 -6.07
C LEU A 36 8.91 -1.94 -5.70
N LEU A 37 9.60 -1.41 -4.70
CA LEU A 37 9.45 0.00 -4.29
C LEU A 37 9.85 0.96 -5.41
N GLN A 38 10.93 0.66 -6.13
CA GLN A 38 11.36 1.44 -7.29
C GLN A 38 10.32 1.37 -8.41
N TYR A 39 9.84 0.18 -8.75
CA TYR A 39 8.80 -0.01 -9.77
C TYR A 39 7.56 0.83 -9.48
N TYR A 40 7.02 0.75 -8.25
CA TYR A 40 5.84 1.52 -7.88
C TYR A 40 6.09 3.03 -7.89
N ALA A 41 7.31 3.49 -7.57
CA ALA A 41 7.66 4.89 -7.70
C ALA A 41 7.68 5.35 -9.16
N ASP A 42 8.23 4.54 -10.07
CA ASP A 42 8.32 4.87 -11.49
C ASP A 42 6.93 4.99 -12.13
N VAL A 43 6.01 4.09 -11.80
CA VAL A 43 4.64 4.09 -12.34
C VAL A 43 3.64 4.93 -11.53
N ALA A 44 4.05 5.53 -10.40
CA ALA A 44 3.13 6.21 -9.48
C ALA A 44 2.28 7.29 -10.17
N HIS A 45 2.86 8.04 -11.11
CA HIS A 45 2.19 9.15 -11.78
C HIS A 45 0.97 8.70 -12.62
N VAL A 46 1.01 7.50 -13.22
CA VAL A 46 -0.14 6.92 -13.93
C VAL A 46 -1.03 6.08 -13.03
N LEU A 47 -0.47 5.47 -11.97
CA LEU A 47 -1.21 4.59 -11.06
C LEU A 47 -2.09 5.35 -10.07
N LEU A 48 -1.55 6.42 -9.45
CA LEU A 48 -2.20 7.14 -8.34
C LEU A 48 -3.62 7.67 -8.67
N PRO A 49 -3.90 8.20 -9.88
CA PRO A 49 -5.26 8.62 -10.24
C PRO A 49 -6.32 7.52 -10.10
N HIS A 50 -5.94 6.25 -10.19
CA HIS A 50 -6.86 5.12 -10.12
C HIS A 50 -7.12 4.62 -8.69
N VAL A 51 -6.18 4.82 -7.77
CA VAL A 51 -6.25 4.29 -6.39
C VAL A 51 -6.54 5.35 -5.32
N ARG A 52 -6.38 6.64 -5.65
CA ARG A 52 -6.62 7.76 -4.72
C ARG A 52 -8.06 7.81 -4.24
N ASP A 53 -8.23 8.25 -2.99
CA ASP A 53 -9.51 8.44 -2.27
C ASP A 53 -10.30 7.14 -2.07
N ARG A 54 -9.60 6.01 -1.99
CA ARG A 54 -10.22 4.68 -1.83
C ARG A 54 -9.62 3.95 -0.65
N ALA A 55 -10.47 3.19 0.06
CA ALA A 55 -10.03 2.24 1.06
C ALA A 55 -9.13 1.18 0.43
N MET A 56 -7.95 0.96 1.00
CA MET A 56 -6.99 -0.02 0.54
C MET A 56 -6.99 -1.25 1.45
N VAL A 57 -7.29 -2.43 0.91
CA VAL A 57 -7.05 -3.69 1.59
C VAL A 57 -5.58 -4.08 1.38
N MET A 58 -4.85 -4.33 2.46
CA MET A 58 -3.45 -4.74 2.36
C MET A 58 -3.36 -6.27 2.30
N LYS A 59 -3.06 -6.81 1.12
CA LYS A 59 -2.61 -8.20 1.00
C LYS A 59 -1.10 -8.24 1.10
N ARG A 60 -0.60 -8.75 2.21
CA ARG A 60 0.81 -8.64 2.58
C ARG A 60 1.52 -9.96 2.34
N TYR A 61 2.69 -9.87 1.72
CA TYR A 61 3.62 -10.94 1.42
C TYR A 61 4.93 -10.68 2.18
N PRO A 62 4.98 -10.93 3.51
CA PRO A 62 6.17 -10.61 4.29
C PRO A 62 7.42 -11.28 3.74
N ASN A 63 7.28 -12.47 3.14
CA ASN A 63 8.36 -13.34 2.68
C ASN A 63 8.40 -13.51 1.15
N GLY A 64 7.91 -12.54 0.38
CA GLY A 64 7.90 -12.61 -1.08
C GLY A 64 6.80 -13.51 -1.65
N ILE A 65 6.84 -13.74 -2.97
CA ILE A 65 5.76 -14.43 -3.70
C ILE A 65 5.63 -15.92 -3.38
N THR A 66 6.70 -16.55 -2.87
CA THR A 66 6.73 -17.98 -2.53
C THR A 66 6.30 -18.25 -1.09
N GLY A 67 6.19 -17.20 -0.26
CA GLY A 67 5.76 -17.30 1.12
C GLY A 67 4.24 -17.16 1.30
N GLU A 68 3.76 -17.46 2.51
CA GLU A 68 2.37 -17.20 2.86
C GLU A 68 2.05 -15.70 2.85
N PHE A 69 0.81 -15.40 2.44
CA PHE A 69 0.25 -14.05 2.49
C PHE A 69 -0.91 -13.97 3.48
N PHE A 70 -1.24 -12.76 3.91
CA PHE A 70 -2.44 -12.50 4.68
C PHE A 70 -3.08 -11.17 4.31
N PHE A 71 -4.39 -11.06 4.52
CA PHE A 71 -5.13 -9.81 4.33
C PHE A 71 -5.23 -9.02 5.63
N MET A 72 -5.04 -7.72 5.53
CA MET A 72 -5.16 -6.76 6.62
C MET A 72 -6.00 -5.58 6.14
N LYS A 73 -7.20 -5.46 6.70
CA LYS A 73 -8.14 -4.36 6.39
C LYS A 73 -7.83 -3.10 7.19
N ARG A 74 -7.64 -3.28 8.50
CA ARG A 74 -7.36 -2.17 9.42
C ARG A 74 -5.94 -1.65 9.22
N ALA A 75 -5.79 -0.34 9.10
CA ALA A 75 -4.50 0.33 9.06
C ALA A 75 -3.68 -0.01 10.33
N PRO A 76 -2.39 -0.39 10.19
CA PRO A 76 -1.51 -0.62 11.32
C PRO A 76 -1.46 0.54 12.31
N SER A 77 -1.30 0.21 13.60
CA SER A 77 -0.98 1.16 14.65
C SER A 77 0.28 0.69 15.40
N PRO A 78 1.30 1.54 15.58
CA PRO A 78 1.37 2.93 15.11
C PRO A 78 1.56 3.02 13.57
N ARG A 79 1.19 4.18 13.01
CA ARG A 79 1.41 4.55 11.61
C ARG A 79 1.79 6.04 11.52
N PRO A 80 2.43 6.50 10.43
CA PRO A 80 2.65 7.92 10.20
C PRO A 80 1.32 8.69 10.21
N SER A 81 1.32 9.90 10.79
CA SER A 81 0.13 10.75 10.93
C SER A 81 -0.46 11.18 9.59
N TRP A 82 0.38 11.27 8.56
CA TRP A 82 0.01 11.65 7.20
C TRP A 82 -0.61 10.51 6.37
N ILE A 83 -0.67 9.29 6.89
CA ILE A 83 -1.49 8.23 6.27
C ILE A 83 -2.95 8.56 6.54
N GLU A 84 -3.72 8.83 5.51
CA GLU A 84 -5.15 9.08 5.64
C GLU A 84 -5.91 7.77 5.79
N ILE A 85 -7.09 7.85 6.40
CA ILE A 85 -7.94 6.71 6.73
C ILE A 85 -9.33 6.90 6.14
N CYS A 86 -9.87 5.79 5.66
CA CYS A 86 -11.25 5.62 5.27
C CYS A 86 -11.95 4.72 6.28
N SER A 87 -12.83 5.30 7.10
CA SER A 87 -13.59 4.57 8.12
C SER A 87 -14.88 4.04 7.51
N ILE A 88 -15.02 2.72 7.44
CA ILE A 88 -16.20 2.07 6.85
C ILE A 88 -16.92 1.28 7.93
N GLU A 89 -18.22 1.55 8.10
CA GLU A 89 -19.11 0.75 8.90
C GLU A 89 -19.57 -0.47 8.09
N HIS A 90 -19.39 -1.67 8.65
CA HIS A 90 -19.85 -2.91 8.06
C HIS A 90 -21.24 -3.27 8.60
N GLY A 91 -21.99 -4.10 7.87
CA GLY A 91 -23.35 -4.54 8.29
C GLY A 91 -23.45 -5.22 9.66
N SER A 92 -22.32 -5.58 10.29
CA SER A 92 -22.26 -6.03 11.69
C SER A 92 -22.23 -4.90 12.72
N GLY A 93 -22.24 -3.63 12.31
CA GLY A 93 -22.07 -2.43 13.16
C GLY A 93 -20.61 -2.11 13.51
N ASN A 94 -19.64 -2.90 13.01
CA ASN A 94 -18.23 -2.64 13.26
C ASN A 94 -17.66 -1.62 12.27
N VAL A 95 -16.92 -0.63 12.78
CA VAL A 95 -16.17 0.32 11.96
C VAL A 95 -14.73 -0.15 11.77
N ILE A 96 -14.26 -0.19 10.53
CA ILE A 96 -12.88 -0.51 10.16
C ILE A 96 -12.23 0.69 9.50
N ASP A 97 -11.05 1.03 9.99
CA ASP A 97 -10.20 2.12 9.47
C ASP A 97 -9.23 1.57 8.43
N PHE A 98 -9.52 1.78 7.15
CA PHE A 98 -8.64 1.36 6.06
C PHE A 98 -7.63 2.46 5.72
N PRO A 99 -6.36 2.15 5.41
CA PRO A 99 -5.44 3.15 4.87
C PRO A 99 -5.89 3.60 3.47
N MET A 100 -5.59 4.85 3.13
CA MET A 100 -5.74 5.38 1.77
C MET A 100 -4.37 5.65 1.15
N VAL A 101 -4.27 5.42 -0.16
CA VAL A 101 -3.09 5.72 -0.97
C VAL A 101 -3.34 7.01 -1.75
N GLN A 102 -2.90 8.13 -1.19
CA GLN A 102 -3.20 9.48 -1.71
C GLN A 102 -2.11 10.03 -2.64
N ASP A 103 -0.88 9.58 -2.42
CA ASP A 103 0.34 10.11 -3.03
C ASP A 103 1.46 9.06 -3.06
N LEU A 104 2.62 9.45 -3.60
CA LEU A 104 3.79 8.57 -3.67
C LEU A 104 4.25 8.09 -2.29
N ALA A 105 4.23 8.96 -1.27
CA ALA A 105 4.68 8.59 0.07
C ALA A 105 3.81 7.50 0.70
N SER A 106 2.48 7.63 0.60
CA SER A 106 1.51 6.64 1.07
C SER A 106 1.54 5.34 0.25
N LEU A 107 1.78 5.43 -1.07
CA LEU A 107 2.01 4.25 -1.91
C LEU A 107 3.23 3.46 -1.44
N LEU A 108 4.38 4.13 -1.29
CA LEU A 108 5.60 3.50 -0.83
C LEU A 108 5.48 2.93 0.57
N TRP A 109 4.74 3.59 1.45
CA TRP A 109 4.46 3.06 2.78
C TRP A 109 3.65 1.75 2.71
N VAL A 110 2.58 1.68 1.92
CA VAL A 110 1.78 0.45 1.73
C VAL A 110 2.62 -0.67 1.13
N VAL A 111 3.41 -0.37 0.09
CA VAL A 111 4.30 -1.35 -0.56
C VAL A 111 5.39 -1.82 0.41
N ASN A 112 5.96 -0.94 1.22
CA ASN A 112 6.98 -1.29 2.20
C ASN A 112 6.47 -2.24 3.30
N LEU A 113 5.17 -2.23 3.60
CA LEU A 113 4.51 -3.21 4.48
C LEU A 113 4.46 -4.63 3.87
N GLY A 114 4.89 -4.78 2.62
CA GLY A 114 4.93 -6.04 1.88
C GLY A 114 3.72 -6.26 0.97
N CYS A 115 2.99 -5.20 0.61
CA CYS A 115 1.92 -5.33 -0.39
C CYS A 115 2.55 -5.39 -1.78
N ILE A 116 2.46 -6.56 -2.42
CA ILE A 116 2.92 -6.75 -3.80
C ILE A 116 1.88 -6.21 -4.77
N ASP A 117 0.61 -6.48 -4.50
CA ASP A 117 -0.56 -6.01 -5.21
C ASP A 117 -1.31 -4.91 -4.42
N LEU A 118 -2.13 -4.14 -5.13
CA LEU A 118 -3.00 -3.11 -4.56
C LEU A 118 -4.46 -3.56 -4.72
N ASN A 119 -5.21 -3.50 -3.63
CA ASN A 119 -6.58 -3.99 -3.54
C ASN A 119 -7.50 -2.86 -3.03
N GLN A 120 -7.65 -1.82 -3.82
CA GLN A 120 -8.57 -0.71 -3.53
C GLN A 120 -10.03 -1.12 -3.67
N TRP A 121 -10.91 -0.43 -2.95
CA TRP A 121 -12.36 -0.51 -3.16
C TRP A 121 -12.78 0.15 -4.49
N TYR A 122 -13.93 -0.29 -5.01
CA TYR A 122 -14.52 0.30 -6.23
C TYR A 122 -15.29 1.59 -5.98
N GLY A 123 -15.70 1.86 -4.74
CA GLY A 123 -16.19 3.16 -4.30
C GLY A 123 -15.06 4.04 -3.76
N ARG A 124 -15.29 5.34 -3.75
CA ARG A 124 -14.44 6.32 -3.06
C ARG A 124 -14.88 6.48 -1.62
N CYS A 125 -14.03 7.10 -0.80
CA CYS A 125 -14.25 7.22 0.65
C CYS A 125 -15.21 8.35 1.04
N ASP A 126 -15.61 9.20 0.10
CA ASP A 126 -16.73 10.12 0.30
C ASP A 126 -18.08 9.36 0.36
N ASP A 127 -18.22 8.30 -0.43
CA ASP A 127 -19.38 7.40 -0.44
C ASP A 127 -18.99 6.03 -1.01
N VAL A 128 -18.75 5.06 -0.12
CA VAL A 128 -18.28 3.71 -0.50
C VAL A 128 -19.35 2.85 -1.15
N ASP A 129 -20.63 3.24 -1.02
CA ASP A 129 -21.79 2.55 -1.62
C ASP A 129 -22.09 3.06 -3.04
N ARG A 130 -21.30 4.01 -3.54
CA ARG A 130 -21.40 4.58 -4.88
C ARG A 130 -20.15 4.26 -5.73
N PRO A 131 -20.05 3.04 -6.30
CA PRO A 131 -18.89 2.65 -7.10
C PRO A 131 -18.78 3.46 -8.40
N ASP A 132 -17.56 3.82 -8.80
CA ASP A 132 -17.24 4.47 -10.07
C ASP A 132 -16.47 3.58 -11.05
N TYR A 133 -16.28 2.30 -10.69
CA TYR A 133 -15.77 1.24 -11.55
C TYR A 133 -16.72 0.04 -11.60
N LEU A 134 -16.81 -0.59 -12.77
CA LEU A 134 -17.48 -1.87 -12.98
C LEU A 134 -16.50 -2.82 -13.68
N HIS A 135 -16.28 -4.00 -13.10
CA HIS A 135 -15.38 -5.04 -13.61
C HIS A 135 -16.20 -6.32 -13.83
N PHE A 136 -15.96 -7.01 -14.95
CA PHE A 136 -16.70 -8.21 -15.38
C PHE A 136 -15.82 -9.45 -15.36
#